data_AF-A0AAD0ECD8-F1
#
_entry.id   AF-A0AAD0ECD8-F1
#
_cell.length_a   1.000
_cell.length_b   1.000
_cell.length_c   1.000
_cell.angle_alpha   90.00
_cell.angle_beta   90.00
_cell.angle_gamma   90.00
#
_symmetry.space_group_name_H-M   'P 1'
#
loop_
_entity.id
_entity.type
_entity.pdbx_description
1 polymer ?
#
loop_
_entity_poly.entity_id
_entity_poly.type
_entity_poly.pdbx_seq_one_letter_code
_entity_poly.pdbx_strand_id
1 'polypeptide(L)'
;MEYLEIILPTLLLLIAFGYKNVVDKRFKMADFIERALEVPVEIVFLSASFLVAYTLKDINNHAFGLLSLLIGILITTLVYITSKRSHEAFLNDELGSCKLFAACSFLPSLFSYFFCVKLLVA
;
A
#
# COMPACT_ATOMS: atom_id res chain seq x y z
N MET A 1 -9.91 17.72 -12.02
CA MET A 1 -9.07 16.60 -12.47
C MET A 1 -8.29 16.01 -11.30
N GLU A 2 -7.73 16.82 -10.39
CA GLU A 2 -6.97 16.38 -9.20
C GLU A 2 -7.70 15.36 -8.29
N TYR A 3 -9.00 15.56 -8.02
CA TYR A 3 -9.77 14.62 -7.18
C TYR A 3 -10.00 13.27 -7.84
N LEU A 4 -10.09 13.22 -9.18
CA LEU A 4 -10.32 11.96 -9.90
C LEU A 4 -9.12 11.02 -9.77
N GLU A 5 -7.91 11.59 -9.80
CA GLU A 5 -6.64 10.86 -9.68
C GLU A 5 -6.40 10.32 -8.26
N ILE A 6 -7.04 10.90 -7.24
CA ILE A 6 -7.01 10.38 -5.85
C ILE A 6 -8.18 9.41 -5.60
N ILE A 7 -9.36 9.70 -6.13
CA ILE A 7 -10.57 8.92 -5.86
C ILE A 7 -10.52 7.58 -6.58
N LEU A 8 -10.04 7.53 -7.83
CA LEU A 8 -10.03 6.32 -8.64
C LEU A 8 -9.14 5.19 -8.05
N PRO A 9 -7.90 5.45 -7.62
CA PRO A 9 -7.05 4.41 -7.04
C PRO A 9 -7.56 3.96 -5.66
N THR A 10 -8.14 4.89 -4.88
CA THR A 10 -8.78 4.56 -3.60
C THR A 10 -10.01 3.67 -3.79
N LEU A 11 -10.83 3.95 -4.80
CA LEU A 11 -11.96 3.10 -5.20
C LEU A 11 -11.50 1.74 -5.70
N LEU A 12 -10.43 1.68 -6.50
CA LEU A 12 -9.85 0.42 -6.96
C LEU A 12 -9.37 -0.44 -5.79
N LEU A 13 -8.70 0.14 -4.79
CA LEU A 13 -8.32 -0.56 -3.56
C LEU A 13 -9.55 -1.07 -2.79
N LEU A 14 -10.57 -0.24 -2.61
CA LEU A 14 -11.82 -0.63 -1.94
C LEU A 14 -12.55 -1.75 -2.68
N ILE A 15 -12.60 -1.68 -4.01
CA ILE A 15 -13.24 -2.70 -4.85
C ILE A 15 -12.41 -3.99 -4.84
N ALA A 16 -11.09 -3.93 -4.95
CA ALA A 16 -10.21 -5.10 -4.90
C ALA A 16 -10.30 -5.81 -3.54
N PHE A 17 -10.26 -5.04 -2.45
CA PHE A 17 -10.45 -5.55 -1.09
C PHE A 17 -11.86 -6.13 -0.91
N GLY A 18 -12.89 -5.41 -1.35
CA GLY A 18 -14.28 -5.87 -1.27
C GLY A 18 -14.50 -7.16 -2.07
N TYR A 19 -13.94 -7.25 -3.27
CA TYR A 19 -14.02 -8.43 -4.12
C TYR A 19 -13.36 -9.65 -3.47
N LYS A 20 -12.14 -9.51 -2.92
CA LYS A 20 -11.48 -10.56 -2.12
C LYS A 20 -12.39 -11.06 -1.00
N ASN A 21 -13.08 -10.16 -0.32
CA ASN A 21 -13.98 -10.48 0.78
C ASN A 21 -15.30 -11.15 0.37
N VAL A 22 -15.89 -10.77 -0.77
CA VAL A 22 -17.20 -11.27 -1.23
C VAL A 22 -17.09 -12.60 -1.98
N VAL A 23 -15.96 -12.87 -2.63
CA VAL A 23 -15.78 -14.10 -3.43
C VAL A 23 -15.65 -15.35 -2.56
N ASP A 24 -15.13 -15.23 -1.33
CA ASP A 24 -15.05 -16.36 -0.41
C ASP A 24 -16.31 -16.53 0.44
N LYS A 25 -17.14 -17.51 0.06
CA LYS A 25 -18.42 -17.84 0.71
C LYS A 25 -18.28 -18.43 2.13
N ARG A 26 -17.07 -18.72 2.61
CA ARG A 26 -16.79 -19.22 3.97
C ARG A 26 -16.06 -18.15 4.78
N PHE A 27 -16.70 -17.00 4.95
CA PHE A 27 -16.11 -15.86 5.62
C PHE A 27 -15.92 -16.15 7.13
N LYS A 28 -14.67 -16.37 7.56
CA LYS A 28 -14.33 -16.33 9.00
C LYS A 28 -13.73 -14.97 9.33
N MET A 29 -13.96 -14.52 10.57
CA MET A 29 -13.43 -13.23 11.04
C MET A 29 -11.90 -13.17 11.02
N ALA A 30 -11.22 -14.32 11.14
CA ALA A 30 -9.77 -14.43 10.99
C ALA A 30 -9.31 -14.11 9.57
N ASP A 31 -10.01 -14.63 8.55
CA ASP A 31 -9.67 -14.40 7.14
C ASP A 31 -9.77 -12.91 6.76
N PHE A 32 -10.70 -12.18 7.38
CA PHE A 32 -10.81 -10.73 7.21
C PHE A 32 -9.59 -9.98 7.76
N ILE A 33 -9.10 -10.39 8.93
CA ILE A 33 -7.94 -9.76 9.57
C ILE A 33 -6.68 -10.04 8.74
N GLU A 34 -6.50 -11.28 8.28
CA GLU A 34 -5.38 -11.62 7.39
C GLU A 34 -5.39 -10.78 6.12
N ARG A 35 -6.56 -10.64 5.47
CA ARG A 35 -6.71 -9.78 4.29
C ARG A 35 -6.45 -8.32 4.59
N ALA A 36 -6.88 -7.81 5.75
CA ALA A 36 -6.60 -6.45 6.17
C ALA A 36 -5.10 -6.19 6.38
N LEU A 37 -4.34 -7.21 6.81
CA LEU A 37 -2.88 -7.13 6.95
C LEU A 37 -2.14 -7.11 5.60
N GLU A 38 -2.77 -7.57 4.52
CA GLU A 38 -2.23 -7.48 3.15
C GLU A 38 -2.45 -6.11 2.50
N VAL A 39 -3.49 -5.37 2.90
CA VAL A 39 -3.86 -4.06 2.32
C VAL A 39 -2.69 -3.06 2.25
N PRO A 40 -1.83 -2.92 3.28
CA PRO A 40 -0.66 -2.03 3.19
C PRO A 40 0.26 -2.35 2.02
N VAL A 41 0.44 -3.63 1.70
CA VAL A 41 1.30 -4.05 0.57
C VAL A 41 0.67 -3.63 -0.75
N GLU A 42 -0.64 -3.83 -0.91
CA GLU A 42 -1.37 -3.40 -2.10
C GLU A 42 -1.30 -1.88 -2.30
N ILE A 43 -1.46 -1.10 -1.21
CA ILE A 43 -1.33 0.36 -1.23
C ILE A 43 0.05 0.79 -1.70
N VAL A 44 1.11 0.16 -1.19
CA VAL A 44 2.46 0.58 -1.59
C VAL A 44 2.76 0.17 -3.03
N PHE A 45 2.31 -1.00 -3.48
CA PHE A 45 2.48 -1.42 -4.87
C PHE A 45 1.79 -0.46 -5.86
N LEU A 46 0.59 0.00 -5.48
CA LEU A 46 -0.13 1.03 -6.23
C LEU A 46 0.62 2.37 -6.23
N SER A 47 1.17 2.79 -5.08
CA SER A 47 1.97 4.02 -4.98
C SER A 47 3.24 3.97 -5.84
N ALA A 48 3.91 2.81 -5.88
CA ALA A 48 5.09 2.60 -6.73
C ALA A 48 4.73 2.71 -8.22
N SER A 49 3.54 2.24 -8.62
CA SER A 49 3.05 2.35 -9.98
C SER A 49 2.86 3.83 -10.40
N PHE A 50 2.37 4.69 -9.51
CA PHE A 50 2.28 6.14 -9.77
C PHE A 50 3.64 6.81 -9.85
N LEU A 51 4.59 6.37 -9.04
CA LEU A 51 5.95 6.90 -9.05
C LEU A 51 6.69 6.59 -10.35
N VAL A 52 6.47 5.38 -10.90
CA VAL A 52 6.95 4.99 -12.24
C VAL A 52 6.28 5.87 -13.30
N ALA A 53 4.96 6.06 -13.22
CA ALA A 53 4.22 6.91 -14.16
C ALA A 53 4.72 8.36 -14.15
N TYR A 54 4.98 8.95 -12.98
CA TYR A 54 5.59 10.28 -12.84
C TYR A 54 6.97 10.34 -13.49
N THR A 55 7.82 9.35 -13.21
CA THR A 55 9.20 9.30 -13.74
C THR A 55 9.23 9.23 -15.27
N LEU A 56 8.21 8.63 -15.89
CA LEU A 56 8.06 8.57 -17.33
C LEU A 56 7.41 9.84 -17.93
N LYS A 57 6.55 10.53 -17.18
CA LYS A 57 5.80 11.72 -17.63
C LYS A 57 6.68 12.97 -17.72
N ASP A 58 7.54 13.21 -16.73
CA ASP A 58 8.31 14.46 -16.64
C ASP A 58 9.77 14.29 -17.10
N ILE A 59 10.03 14.69 -18.35
CA ILE A 59 11.35 14.55 -19.02
C ILE A 59 12.40 15.48 -18.41
N ASN A 60 11.98 16.62 -17.84
CA ASN A 60 12.92 17.61 -17.33
C ASN A 60 13.48 17.25 -15.95
N ASN A 61 12.85 16.32 -15.23
CA ASN A 61 13.17 16.02 -13.84
C ASN A 61 13.39 14.52 -13.56
N HIS A 62 13.90 13.78 -14.55
CA HIS A 62 14.18 12.35 -14.45
C HIS A 62 15.07 11.97 -13.26
N ALA A 63 16.07 12.80 -12.90
CA ALA A 63 16.95 12.51 -11.77
C ALA A 63 16.17 12.48 -10.43
N PHE A 64 15.22 13.41 -10.25
CA PHE A 64 14.37 13.44 -9.06
C PHE A 64 13.35 12.30 -9.05
N GLY A 65 12.78 11.96 -10.21
CA GLY A 65 11.90 10.80 -10.37
C GLY A 65 12.60 9.49 -10.01
N LEU A 66 13.80 9.25 -10.54
CA LEU A 66 14.62 8.06 -10.26
C LEU A 66 15.02 7.95 -8.78
N LEU A 67 15.42 9.05 -8.15
CA LEU A 67 15.79 9.06 -6.73
C LEU A 67 14.56 8.74 -5.87
N SER A 68 13.42 9.36 -6.19
CA SER A 68 12.15 9.07 -5.51
C SER A 68 11.75 7.61 -5.69
N LEU A 69 11.91 7.04 -6.89
CA LEU A 69 11.63 5.64 -7.20
C LEU A 69 12.48 4.69 -6.37
N LEU A 70 13.77 4.97 -6.22
CA LEU A 70 14.69 4.18 -5.40
C LEU A 70 14.30 4.21 -3.91
N ILE A 71 13.94 5.39 -3.38
CA ILE A 71 13.38 5.52 -2.03
C ILE A 71 12.06 4.75 -1.90
N GLY A 72 11.19 4.85 -2.91
CA GLY A 72 9.91 4.15 -2.97
C GLY A 72 10.08 2.63 -2.89
N ILE A 73 11.06 2.06 -3.60
CA ILE A 73 11.38 0.62 -3.53
C ILE A 73 11.85 0.24 -2.11
N LEU A 74 12.69 1.05 -1.47
CA LEU A 74 13.13 0.78 -0.10
C LEU A 74 11.95 0.79 0.89
N ILE A 75 11.06 1.78 0.78
CA ILE A 75 9.84 1.86 1.59
C ILE A 75 8.92 0.67 1.33
N THR A 76 8.74 0.27 0.06
CA THR A 76 7.95 -0.91 -0.33
C THR A 76 8.49 -2.18 0.32
N THR A 77 9.81 -2.35 0.31
CA THR A 77 10.45 -3.51 0.91
C THR A 77 10.25 -3.53 2.42
N LEU A 78 10.40 -2.37 3.09
CA LEU A 78 10.15 -2.23 4.52
C LEU A 78 8.70 -2.54 4.90
N VAL A 79 7.73 -2.02 4.15
CA VAL A 79 6.31 -2.29 4.38
C VAL A 79 5.99 -3.75 4.15
N TYR A 80 6.54 -4.37 3.11
CA TYR A 80 6.36 -5.80 2.86
C TYR A 80 6.90 -6.67 4.00
N ILE A 81 8.12 -6.40 4.49
CA ILE A 81 8.70 -7.15 5.61
C ILE A 81 7.86 -6.98 6.88
N THR A 82 7.43 -5.75 7.18
CA THR A 82 6.65 -5.45 8.38
C THR A 82 5.25 -6.08 8.30
N SER A 83 4.62 -6.06 7.13
CA SER A 83 3.33 -6.72 6.87
C SER A 83 3.44 -8.24 7.02
N LYS A 84 4.48 -8.86 6.46
CA LYS A 84 4.73 -10.30 6.62
C LYS A 84 4.94 -10.68 8.09
N ARG A 85 5.73 -9.90 8.84
CA ARG A 85 5.92 -10.10 10.28
C ARG A 85 4.63 -9.92 11.08
N SER A 86 3.76 -9.00 10.67
CA SER A 86 2.44 -8.82 11.29
C SER A 86 1.54 -10.04 11.08
N HIS A 87 1.61 -10.67 9.91
CA HIS A 87 0.87 -11.89 9.61
C HIS A 87 1.39 -13.08 10.42
N GLU A 88 2.71 -13.26 10.51
CA GLU A 88 3.33 -14.28 11.37
C GLU A 88 2.99 -14.07 12.86
N ALA A 89 2.96 -12.83 13.34
CA ALA A 89 2.55 -12.50 14.71
C ALA A 89 1.06 -12.78 14.98
N PHE A 90 0.19 -12.65 13.97
CA PHE A 90 -1.23 -13.00 14.08
C PHE A 90 -1.42 -14.52 14.19
N LEU A 91 -0.66 -15.31 13.41
CA LEU A 91 -0.72 -16.78 13.47
C LEU A 91 -0.18 -17.36 14.79
N ASN A 92 0.73 -16.64 15.46
CA ASN A 92 1.31 -17.04 16.74
C ASN A 92 0.54 -16.51 17.98
N ASP A 93 -0.68 -15.98 17.81
CA ASP A 93 -1.53 -15.39 18.87
C ASP A 93 -0.89 -14.20 19.65
N GLU A 94 0.18 -13.60 19.13
CA GLU A 94 0.83 -12.42 19.72
C GLU A 94 0.13 -11.11 19.30
N LEU A 95 -1.08 -10.91 19.85
CA LEU A 95 -1.95 -9.76 19.52
C LEU A 95 -1.30 -8.38 19.75
N GLY A 96 -0.37 -8.27 20.70
CA GLY A 96 0.35 -7.01 21.00
C GLY A 96 1.34 -6.64 19.90
N SER A 97 2.19 -7.59 19.52
CA SER A 97 3.16 -7.46 18.43
C SER A 97 2.47 -7.21 17.08
N CYS A 98 1.36 -7.92 16.82
CA CYS A 98 0.57 -7.78 15.60
C CYS A 98 0.03 -6.35 15.41
N LYS A 99 -0.57 -5.74 16.45
CA LYS A 99 -1.08 -4.36 16.36
C LYS A 99 0.02 -3.34 16.04
N LEU A 100 1.19 -3.49 16.67
CA LEU A 100 2.34 -2.61 16.44
C LEU A 100 2.88 -2.76 15.01
N PHE A 101 3.08 -3.98 14.53
CA PHE A 101 3.56 -4.22 13.16
C PHE A 101 2.56 -3.78 12.11
N ALA A 102 1.26 -4.01 12.32
CA ALA A 102 0.21 -3.52 11.44
C ALA A 102 0.22 -1.97 11.37
N ALA A 103 0.24 -1.28 12.50
CA ALA A 103 0.29 0.19 12.53
C ALA A 103 1.56 0.74 11.85
N CYS A 104 2.70 0.10 12.09
CA CYS A 104 3.98 0.47 11.50
C CYS A 104 4.04 0.19 9.98
N SER A 105 3.17 -0.68 9.45
CA SER A 105 3.02 -0.92 8.01
C SER A 105 2.04 0.06 7.35
N PHE A 106 0.93 0.37 8.04
CA PHE A 106 -0.14 1.22 7.53
C PHE A 106 0.23 2.70 7.44
N LEU A 107 0.98 3.23 8.41
CA LEU A 107 1.41 4.63 8.40
C LEU A 107 2.29 4.98 7.20
N PRO A 108 3.40 4.28 6.94
CA PRO A 108 4.25 4.56 5.78
C PRO A 108 3.58 4.24 4.45
N SER A 109 2.67 3.25 4.39
CA SER A 109 1.95 2.95 3.15
C SER A 109 0.99 4.07 2.75
N LEU A 110 0.20 4.59 3.69
CA LEU A 110 -0.67 5.74 3.46
C LEU A 110 0.14 6.98 3.10
N PHE A 111 1.24 7.25 3.82
CA PHE A 111 2.12 8.38 3.51
C PHE A 111 2.70 8.29 2.10
N SER A 112 3.22 7.12 1.71
CA SER A 112 3.75 6.86 0.36
C SER A 112 2.69 7.10 -0.71
N TYR A 113 1.46 6.63 -0.47
CA TYR A 113 0.34 6.83 -1.37
C TYR A 113 0.02 8.33 -1.58
N PHE A 114 -0.18 9.09 -0.49
CA PHE A 114 -0.48 10.52 -0.60
C PHE A 114 0.65 11.31 -1.26
N PHE A 115 1.90 10.96 -0.95
CA PHE A 115 3.07 11.60 -1.56
C PHE A 115 3.13 11.34 -3.07
N CYS A 116 2.99 10.08 -3.49
CA CYS A 116 3.07 9.71 -4.91
C CYS A 116 1.93 10.30 -5.73
N VAL A 117 0.70 10.33 -5.19
CA VAL A 117 -0.43 10.95 -5.90
C VAL A 117 -0.23 12.46 -6.03
N LYS A 118 0.24 13.14 -4.99
CA LYS A 118 0.56 14.57 -5.07
C LYS A 118 1.67 14.85 -6.10
N LEU A 119 2.65 13.96 -6.20
CA LEU A 119 3.73 14.08 -7.17
C LEU A 119 3.25 13.92 -8.62
N LEU A 120 2.28 13.04 -8.87
CA LEU A 120 1.75 12.77 -10.21
C LEU A 120 0.87 13.92 -10.74
N VAL A 121 0.12 14.55 -9.84
CA VAL A 121 -0.80 15.66 -10.12
C VAL A 121 -0.07 16.99 -10.34
N ALA A 122 1.04 17.21 -9.61
CA ALA A 122 1.88 18.40 -9.72
C ALA A 122 2.54 18.51 -11.11
#